data_AF-A0A3D8IKM4-F1
#
_entry.id   AF-A0A3D8IKM4-F1
#
_cell.length_a   1.000
_cell.length_b   1.000
_cell.length_c   1.000
_cell.angle_alpha   90.00
_cell.angle_beta   90.00
_cell.angle_gamma   90.00
#
_symmetry.space_group_name_H-M   'P 1'
#
loop_
_entity.id
_entity.type
_entity.pdbx_description
1 polymer ?
#
loop_
_entity_poly.entity_id
_entity_poly.type
_entity_poly.pdbx_seq_one_letter_code
_entity_poly.pdbx_strand_id
1 'polypeptide(L)'
;MKINILVNSILLEATLQSYLKDHIANYEECDFIIADEIPSEINKPICLIGFSEDSDIIRPFYKESLLSDLEKFNNQIKEIERIDTNKFNNILDLNELEMLKNSIDSINDKKENIDIKNEIENIVQDFTNRLYEVIKRNNAK
;
A
#
# COMPACT_ATOMS: atom_id res chain seq x y z
N MET A 1 23.78 -5.04 6.68
CA MET A 1 22.77 -4.27 5.97
C MET A 1 23.40 -3.86 4.65
N LYS A 2 22.92 -4.48 3.58
CA LYS A 2 23.24 -4.19 2.18
C LYS A 2 22.03 -3.48 1.57
N ILE A 3 22.25 -2.35 0.92
CA ILE A 3 21.18 -1.44 0.48
C ILE A 3 21.34 -1.15 -0.99
N ASN A 4 20.25 -1.21 -1.75
CA ASN A 4 20.20 -0.64 -3.08
C ASN A 4 19.41 0.68 -3.06
N ILE A 5 19.85 1.69 -3.81
CA ILE A 5 19.22 3.01 -3.86
C ILE A 5 18.48 3.14 -5.18
N LEU A 6 17.18 3.40 -5.12
CA LEU A 6 16.30 3.64 -6.27
C LEU A 6 15.44 4.87 -6.01
N VAL A 7 16.01 6.05 -6.25
CA VAL A 7 15.34 7.33 -6.01
C VAL A 7 15.32 8.17 -7.28
N ASN A 8 14.27 8.95 -7.49
CA ASN A 8 14.15 9.86 -8.64
C ASN A 8 14.94 11.17 -8.43
N SER A 9 15.12 11.60 -7.19
CA SER A 9 15.84 12.85 -6.86
C SER A 9 17.35 12.68 -6.87
N ILE A 10 18.04 13.36 -7.81
CA ILE A 10 19.51 13.37 -7.94
C ILE A 10 20.20 13.85 -6.65
N LEU A 11 19.65 14.88 -6.00
CA LEU A 11 20.23 15.42 -4.77
C LEU A 11 20.11 14.41 -3.62
N LEU A 12 18.96 13.74 -3.53
CA LEU A 12 18.75 12.70 -2.55
C LEU A 12 19.68 11.52 -2.81
N GLU A 13 19.80 11.09 -4.07
CA GLU A 13 20.70 10.01 -4.48
C GLU A 13 22.14 10.31 -4.07
N ALA A 14 22.67 11.49 -4.41
CA ALA A 14 24.03 11.89 -4.05
C ALA A 14 24.25 11.94 -2.52
N THR A 15 23.25 12.42 -1.78
CA THR A 15 23.28 12.46 -0.32
C THR A 15 23.32 11.06 0.27
N LEU A 16 22.44 10.16 -0.19
CA LEU A 16 22.40 8.77 0.25
C LEU A 16 23.68 8.03 -0.12
N GLN A 17 24.20 8.21 -1.33
CA GLN A 17 25.48 7.63 -1.75
C GLN A 17 26.63 8.08 -0.85
N SER A 18 26.65 9.35 -0.46
CA SER A 18 27.67 9.88 0.46
C SER A 18 27.52 9.37 1.89
N TYR A 19 26.28 9.20 2.37
CA TYR A 19 26.03 8.78 3.75
C TYR A 19 26.17 7.27 3.96
N LEU A 20 25.86 6.48 2.92
CA LEU A 20 25.72 5.02 2.99
C LEU A 20 26.80 4.26 2.21
N LYS A 21 27.93 4.89 1.90
CA LYS A 21 28.99 4.33 1.03
C LYS A 21 29.37 2.87 1.34
N ASP A 22 29.46 2.52 2.62
CA ASP A 22 29.87 1.18 3.08
C ASP A 22 28.72 0.15 3.10
N HIS A 23 27.49 0.58 2.82
CA HIS A 23 26.28 -0.24 2.83
C HIS A 23 25.69 -0.48 1.44
N ILE A 24 26.16 0.22 0.41
CA ILE A 24 25.58 0.13 -0.94
C ILE A 24 25.95 -1.21 -1.58
N ALA A 25 24.93 -1.87 -2.15
CA ALA A 25 25.05 -3.12 -2.89
C ALA A 25 24.21 -3.05 -4.19
N ASN A 26 24.48 -3.98 -5.10
CA ASN A 26 23.64 -4.20 -6.27
C ASN A 26 22.24 -4.72 -5.85
N TYR A 27 21.31 -4.72 -6.81
CA TYR A 27 19.94 -5.16 -6.56
C TYR A 27 19.88 -6.62 -6.13
N GLU A 28 20.77 -7.49 -6.62
CA GLU A 28 20.75 -8.93 -6.34
C GLU A 28 21.13 -9.22 -4.88
N GLU A 29 22.13 -8.52 -4.36
CA GLU A 29 22.72 -8.78 -3.04
C GLU A 29 22.17 -7.89 -1.92
N CYS A 30 21.35 -6.87 -2.23
CA CYS A 30 20.80 -6.02 -1.19
C CYS A 30 19.79 -6.77 -0.29
N ASP A 31 19.74 -6.40 0.97
CA ASP A 31 18.73 -6.86 1.93
C ASP A 31 17.40 -6.15 1.64
N PHE A 32 17.44 -4.87 1.27
CA PHE A 32 16.28 -4.05 0.92
C PHE A 32 16.67 -2.86 0.03
N ILE A 33 15.66 -2.11 -0.40
CA ILE A 33 15.80 -0.98 -1.32
C ILE A 33 15.34 0.30 -0.63
N ILE A 34 16.09 1.38 -0.80
CA ILE A 34 15.64 2.73 -0.44
C ILE A 34 14.99 3.37 -1.67
N ALA A 35 13.78 3.87 -1.52
CA ALA A 35 13.08 4.58 -2.59
C ALA A 35 12.35 5.84 -2.10
N ASP A 36 12.14 6.82 -2.98
CA ASP A 36 11.33 8.02 -2.70
C ASP A 36 9.89 7.91 -3.22
N GLU A 37 9.59 6.82 -3.95
CA GLU A 37 8.28 6.42 -4.44
C GLU A 37 8.18 4.88 -4.39
N ILE A 38 6.96 4.33 -4.34
CA ILE A 38 6.75 2.86 -4.31
C ILE A 38 6.79 2.32 -5.75
N PRO A 39 7.81 1.53 -6.13
CA PRO A 39 7.93 1.04 -7.50
C PRO A 39 7.00 -0.15 -7.75
N SER A 40 6.46 -0.26 -8.96
CA SER A 40 5.42 -1.24 -9.29
C SER A 40 5.91 -2.69 -9.39
N GLU A 41 7.21 -2.90 -9.64
CA GLU A 41 7.78 -4.19 -10.03
C GLU A 41 8.97 -4.61 -9.13
N ILE A 42 8.82 -4.47 -7.81
CA ILE A 42 9.88 -4.83 -6.85
C ILE A 42 9.44 -5.96 -5.93
N ASN A 43 10.31 -6.97 -5.82
CA ASN A 43 10.12 -8.15 -4.96
C ASN A 43 10.99 -8.14 -3.70
N LYS A 44 11.60 -6.99 -3.37
CA LYS A 44 12.41 -6.80 -2.16
C LYS A 44 11.72 -5.81 -1.21
N PRO A 45 12.00 -5.87 0.10
CA PRO A 45 11.49 -4.87 1.03
C PRO A 45 11.91 -3.45 0.59
N ILE A 46 10.99 -2.50 0.74
CA ILE A 46 11.20 -1.10 0.36
C ILE A 46 11.18 -0.26 1.63
N CYS A 47 12.24 0.51 1.85
CA CYS A 47 12.35 1.54 2.85
C CYS A 47 12.04 2.90 2.18
N LEU A 48 10.88 3.47 2.49
CA LEU A 48 10.36 4.66 1.83
C LEU A 48 10.88 5.94 2.48
N ILE A 49 11.42 6.84 1.66
CA ILE A 49 11.88 8.17 2.07
C ILE A 49 10.91 9.24 1.58
N GLY A 50 10.18 9.86 2.50
CA GLY A 50 9.10 10.79 2.18
C GLY A 50 9.06 12.02 3.05
N PHE A 51 7.97 12.77 2.93
CA PHE A 51 7.61 13.86 3.84
C PHE A 51 6.37 13.49 4.69
N SER A 52 5.77 12.32 4.45
CA SER A 52 4.61 11.83 5.21
C SER A 52 5.08 11.08 6.45
N GLU A 53 4.24 11.04 7.48
CA GLU A 53 4.43 10.19 8.67
C GLU A 53 4.41 8.70 8.34
N ASP A 54 3.82 8.32 7.20
CA ASP A 54 3.79 6.92 6.72
C ASP A 54 5.13 6.47 6.09
N SER A 55 6.13 7.35 6.04
CA SER A 55 7.45 7.02 5.48
C SER A 55 8.36 6.42 6.55
N ASP A 56 9.12 5.38 6.20
CA ASP A 56 10.11 4.78 7.11
C ASP A 56 11.20 5.80 7.52
N ILE A 57 11.54 6.71 6.60
CA ILE A 57 12.44 7.83 6.85
C ILE A 57 11.74 9.12 6.43
N ILE A 58 11.56 10.01 7.40
CA ILE A 58 10.93 11.32 7.19
C ILE A 58 12.01 12.36 6.86
N ARG A 59 11.76 13.17 5.83
CA ARG A 59 12.59 14.33 5.47
C ARG A 59 12.18 15.58 6.27
N PRO A 60 13.14 16.43 6.66
CA PRO A 60 14.59 16.30 6.47
C PRO A 60 15.23 15.35 7.49
N PHE A 61 16.35 14.72 7.11
CA PHE A 61 17.12 13.81 7.96
C PHE A 61 18.61 14.19 8.01
N TYR A 62 19.28 13.77 9.07
CA TYR A 62 20.74 13.83 9.21
C TYR A 62 21.33 12.43 9.05
N LYS A 63 22.66 12.31 8.99
CA LYS A 63 23.31 11.02 8.74
C LYS A 63 23.02 10.01 9.85
N GLU A 64 23.07 10.46 11.10
CA GLU A 64 22.88 9.62 12.28
C GLU A 64 21.43 9.13 12.39
N SER A 65 20.46 10.01 12.11
CA SER A 65 19.04 9.63 12.11
C SER A 65 18.74 8.65 10.98
N LEU A 66 19.27 8.91 9.78
CA LEU A 66 19.16 8.00 8.64
C LEU A 66 19.67 6.59 8.98
N LEU A 67 20.86 6.48 9.56
CA LEU A 67 21.44 5.18 9.94
C LEU A 67 20.59 4.47 11.01
N SER A 68 20.10 5.22 12.01
CA SER A 68 19.25 4.65 13.05
C SER A 68 17.93 4.10 12.48
N ASP A 69 17.29 4.84 11.59
CA ASP A 69 16.02 4.43 10.99
C ASP A 69 16.20 3.23 10.04
N LEU A 70 17.31 3.20 9.29
CA LEU A 70 17.68 2.03 8.47
C LEU A 70 17.97 0.78 9.32
N GLU A 71 18.62 0.93 10.48
CA GLU A 71 18.84 -0.19 11.39
C GLU A 71 17.52 -0.72 11.97
N LYS A 72 16.60 0.17 12.34
CA LYS A 72 15.25 -0.22 12.79
C LYS A 72 14.51 -1.00 11.69
N PHE A 73 14.48 -0.46 10.48
CA PHE A 73 13.86 -1.11 9.33
C PHE A 73 14.47 -2.50 9.08
N ASN A 74 15.80 -2.58 9.07
CA ASN A 74 16.54 -3.84 8.88
C ASN A 74 16.27 -4.88 9.99
N ASN A 75 15.99 -4.45 11.21
CA ASN A 75 15.62 -5.36 12.28
C ASN A 75 14.18 -5.86 12.12
N GLN A 76 13.25 -4.99 11.73
CA GLN A 76 11.85 -5.34 11.46
C GLN A 76 11.73 -6.40 10.36
N ILE A 77 12.43 -6.22 9.23
CA ILE A 77 12.41 -7.22 8.14
C ILE A 77 12.96 -8.58 8.61
N LYS A 78 14.00 -8.59 9.44
CA LYS A 78 14.58 -9.83 9.98
C LYS A 78 13.69 -10.49 11.02
N GLU A 79 12.90 -9.71 11.75
CA GLU A 79 11.89 -10.27 12.66
C GLU A 79 10.79 -10.95 11.85
N ILE A 80 10.31 -10.34 10.77
CA ILE A 80 9.32 -10.92 9.86
C ILE A 80 9.83 -12.22 9.24
N GLU A 81 11.06 -12.24 8.73
CA GLU A 81 11.68 -13.47 8.17
C GLU A 81 11.84 -14.59 9.20
N ARG A 82 11.98 -14.25 10.49
CA ARG A 82 12.08 -15.23 11.59
C ARG A 82 10.72 -15.73 12.06
N ILE A 83 9.61 -15.10 11.65
CA ILE A 83 8.31 -15.64 11.99
C ILE A 83 8.10 -16.88 11.12
N ASP A 84 8.42 -18.02 11.71
CA ASP A 84 8.12 -19.33 11.15
C ASP A 84 6.63 -19.37 10.83
N THR A 85 6.30 -19.40 9.54
CA THR A 85 4.91 -19.50 9.04
C THR A 85 4.20 -20.72 9.62
N ASN A 86 4.94 -21.73 10.08
CA ASN A 86 4.38 -22.90 10.77
C ASN A 86 3.81 -22.56 12.15
N LYS A 87 4.18 -21.43 12.76
CA LYS A 87 3.65 -20.95 14.05
C LYS A 87 2.33 -20.21 13.89
N PHE A 88 2.07 -19.59 12.73
CA PHE A 88 0.79 -18.92 12.43
C PHE A 88 -0.36 -19.89 12.12
N ASN A 89 -0.07 -21.13 11.72
CA ASN A 89 -1.09 -22.16 11.50
C ASN A 89 -1.90 -22.52 12.77
N ASN A 90 -1.46 -22.04 13.95
CA ASN A 90 -2.13 -22.31 15.23
C ASN A 90 -2.73 -21.05 15.89
N ILE A 91 -2.77 -19.89 15.22
CA ILE A 91 -3.25 -18.62 15.82
C ILE A 91 -4.61 -18.16 15.25
N LEU A 92 -5.06 -18.70 14.11
CA LEU A 92 -6.41 -18.42 13.64
C LEU A 92 -7.38 -19.47 14.20
N ASP A 93 -8.03 -19.16 15.32
CA ASP A 93 -9.27 -19.83 15.67
C ASP A 93 -10.28 -19.53 14.56
N LEU A 94 -10.67 -20.57 13.82
CA LEU A 94 -11.65 -20.46 12.73
C LEU A 94 -12.94 -19.76 13.18
N ASN A 95 -13.27 -19.86 14.48
CA ASN A 95 -14.43 -19.19 15.05
C ASN A 95 -14.26 -17.67 15.12
N GLU A 96 -13.07 -17.16 15.44
CA GLU A 96 -12.81 -15.71 15.48
C GLU A 96 -12.88 -15.11 14.08
N LEU A 97 -12.38 -15.82 13.07
CA LEU A 97 -12.50 -15.43 11.66
C LEU A 97 -13.96 -15.39 11.19
N GLU A 98 -14.75 -16.39 11.59
CA GLU A 98 -16.17 -16.46 11.23
C GLU A 98 -16.97 -15.34 11.91
N MET A 99 -16.65 -15.01 13.16
CA MET A 99 -17.23 -13.86 13.86
C MET A 99 -16.85 -12.52 13.20
N LEU A 100 -15.60 -12.36 12.76
CA LEU A 100 -15.15 -11.16 12.05
C LEU A 100 -15.87 -11.02 10.70
N LYS A 101 -15.96 -12.11 9.94
CA LYS A 101 -16.67 -12.14 8.66
C LYS A 101 -18.15 -11.76 8.82
N ASN A 102 -18.84 -12.35 9.80
CA ASN A 102 -20.24 -12.04 10.06
C ASN A 102 -20.45 -10.58 10.51
N SER A 103 -19.46 -10.00 11.21
CA SER A 103 -19.49 -8.58 11.60
C SER A 103 -19.32 -7.64 10.39
N ILE A 104 -18.44 -8.00 9.45
CA ILE A 104 -18.25 -7.26 8.17
C ILE A 104 -19.51 -7.34 7.31
N ASP A 105 -20.09 -8.53 7.19
CA ASP A 105 -21.33 -8.75 6.42
C ASP A 105 -22.48 -7.90 7.01
N SER A 106 -22.58 -7.81 8.34
CA SER A 106 -23.58 -6.96 9.03
C SER A 106 -23.34 -5.45 8.85
N ILE A 107 -22.11 -5.01 8.62
CA ILE A 107 -21.78 -3.60 8.34
C ILE A 107 -22.18 -3.24 6.91
N ASN A 108 -21.94 -4.14 5.96
CA ASN A 108 -22.37 -3.98 4.56
C ASN A 108 -23.90 -3.95 4.43
N ASP A 109 -24.61 -4.65 5.32
CA ASP A 109 -26.08 -4.66 5.38
C ASP A 109 -26.69 -3.48 6.15
N LYS A 110 -25.91 -2.50 6.63
CA LYS A 110 -26.48 -1.30 7.26
C LYS A 110 -27.35 -0.55 6.23
N LYS A 111 -28.68 -0.62 6.47
CA LYS A 111 -29.82 0.00 5.74
C LYS A 111 -29.54 1.28 4.96
N GLU A 112 -28.70 2.18 5.47
CA GLU A 112 -28.36 3.44 4.83
C GLU A 112 -27.67 3.27 3.47
N ASN A 113 -26.82 2.24 3.30
CA ASN A 113 -26.20 1.94 2.00
C ASN A 113 -27.18 1.27 1.01
N ILE A 114 -28.16 0.52 1.52
CA ILE A 114 -29.20 -0.13 0.70
C ILE A 114 -30.14 0.93 0.13
N ASP A 115 -30.56 1.92 0.92
CA ASP A 115 -31.43 3.00 0.44
C ASP A 115 -30.76 3.85 -0.63
N ILE A 116 -29.48 4.23 -0.45
CA ILE A 116 -28.72 4.99 -1.45
C ILE A 116 -28.54 4.18 -2.73
N LYS A 117 -28.21 2.89 -2.62
CA LYS A 117 -28.05 2.00 -3.78
C LYS A 117 -29.36 1.91 -4.57
N ASN A 118 -30.48 1.71 -3.89
CA ASN A 118 -31.81 1.65 -4.53
C ASN A 118 -32.17 2.99 -5.20
N GLU A 119 -31.82 4.12 -4.59
CA GLU A 119 -32.05 5.45 -5.17
C GLU A 119 -31.23 5.67 -6.45
N ILE A 120 -29.96 5.26 -6.46
CA ILE A 120 -29.10 5.31 -7.65
C ILE A 120 -29.69 4.43 -8.76
N GLU A 121 -30.11 3.20 -8.44
CA GLU A 121 -30.71 2.29 -9.42
C GLU A 121 -31.99 2.87 -10.04
N ASN A 122 -32.85 3.49 -9.22
CA ASN A 122 -34.06 4.16 -9.69
C ASN A 122 -33.75 5.34 -10.64
N ILE A 123 -32.77 6.17 -10.29
CA ILE A 123 -32.35 7.31 -11.12
C ILE A 123 -31.80 6.81 -12.46
N VAL A 124 -30.92 5.80 -12.46
CA VAL A 124 -30.36 5.21 -13.67
C VAL A 124 -31.45 4.66 -14.58
N GLN A 125 -32.46 3.99 -14.01
CA GLN A 125 -33.56 3.45 -14.78
C GLN A 125 -34.43 4.54 -15.42
N ASP A 126 -34.73 5.62 -14.69
CA ASP A 126 -35.48 6.76 -15.22
C ASP A 126 -34.72 7.45 -16.38
N PHE A 127 -33.42 7.69 -16.22
CA PHE A 127 -32.58 8.23 -17.30
C PHE A 127 -32.56 7.34 -18.53
N THR A 128 -32.42 6.02 -18.34
CA THR A 128 -32.43 5.04 -19.43
C THR A 128 -33.73 5.09 -20.21
N ASN A 129 -34.87 5.13 -19.50
CA ASN A 129 -36.19 5.21 -20.12
C ASN A 129 -36.37 6.51 -20.91
N ARG A 130 -35.91 7.65 -20.37
CA ARG A 130 -35.98 8.95 -21.05
C ARG A 130 -35.13 8.98 -22.32
N LEU A 131 -33.91 8.43 -22.26
CA LEU A 131 -33.05 8.32 -23.44
C LEU A 131 -33.70 7.44 -24.51
N TYR A 132 -34.28 6.31 -24.11
CA TYR A 132 -34.99 5.42 -25.02
C TYR A 132 -36.15 6.13 -25.73
N GLU A 133 -36.96 6.89 -25.00
CA GLU A 133 -38.07 7.66 -25.56
C GLU A 133 -37.58 8.77 -26.52
N VAL A 134 -36.49 9.46 -26.21
CA VAL A 134 -35.91 10.48 -27.09
C VAL A 134 -35.38 9.85 -28.39
N ILE A 135 -34.63 8.75 -28.28
CA ILE A 135 -34.12 8.02 -29.45
C ILE A 135 -35.27 7.50 -30.31
N LYS A 136 -36.29 6.90 -29.69
CA LYS A 136 -37.49 6.40 -30.38
C LYS A 136 -38.24 7.50 -31.12
N ARG A 137 -38.42 8.68 -30.50
CA ARG A 137 -39.06 9.84 -31.15
C ARG A 137 -38.26 10.39 -32.32
N ASN A 138 -36.93 10.37 -32.25
CA ASN A 138 -36.07 10.87 -33.33
C ASN A 138 -35.94 9.87 -34.48
N ASN A 139 -36.05 8.57 -34.24
CA ASN A 139 -36.04 7.53 -35.27
C ASN A 139 -37.41 7.26 -35.92
N ALA A 140 -38.49 7.90 -35.43
CA ALA A 140 -39.84 7.81 -35.99
C ALA A 140 -40.21 9.01 -36.89
N LYS A 141 -39.24 9.90 -37.17
CA LYS A 141 -39.30 10.94 -38.20
C LYS A 141 -38.41 10.56 -39.37
#